data_AF-A0A0F2NBQ6-F1
#
_entry.id   AF-A0A0F2NBQ6-F1
#
_cell.length_a   1.000
_cell.length_b   1.000
_cell.length_c   1.000
_cell.angle_alpha   90.00
_cell.angle_beta   90.00
_cell.angle_gamma   90.00
#
_symmetry.space_group_name_H-M   'P 1'
#
loop_
_entity.id
_entity.type
_entity.pdbx_description
1 polymer ?
#
loop_
_entity_poly.entity_id
_entity_poly.type
_entity_poly.pdbx_seq_one_letter_code
_entity_poly.pdbx_strand_id
1 'polypeptide(L)'
;MQHAPNPVDLPSSAKLIKSTIVAAVVAAILLVVTILPAEYGIDPTGVGKVLGLTKMGEIKTSLAQEAAAQGTGEPATILPVQPIQDVVPKQVETVTALRKDGAGSALSPNEGREINLTLEEVKTSLVQEAVAQGSNESAATQPVQPVQNIVPKKQVETVNALRKDSLELTLLPNEGKEIKLTLNKGERARYVWYTDGAAANFDGHSDSVKHKIDYKSWQKGRSEREEGELVAEFDGKHGWFWRNRTSKSMKITLEVEGEHSDIDEVI
;
A
#
# COMPACT_ATOMS: atom_id res chain seq x y z
N MET A 1 30.30 -21.33 -60.78
CA MET A 1 31.12 -20.11 -60.94
C MET A 1 30.87 -19.24 -59.71
N GLN A 2 31.88 -18.98 -58.90
CA GLN A 2 31.77 -18.22 -57.65
C GLN A 2 31.64 -16.73 -57.96
N HIS A 3 30.63 -16.06 -57.40
CA HIS A 3 30.41 -14.62 -57.55
C HIS A 3 31.11 -13.90 -56.39
N ALA A 4 32.43 -13.74 -56.49
CA ALA A 4 33.16 -12.90 -55.54
C ALA A 4 32.88 -11.42 -55.86
N PRO A 5 32.54 -10.57 -54.88
CA PRO A 5 32.30 -9.14 -55.10
C PRO A 5 33.51 -8.44 -55.73
N ASN A 6 33.29 -7.48 -56.62
CA ASN A 6 34.40 -6.77 -57.25
C ASN A 6 35.02 -5.77 -56.24
N PRO A 7 36.35 -5.52 -56.28
CA PRO A 7 37.02 -4.60 -55.35
C PRO A 7 36.50 -3.15 -55.39
N VAL A 8 35.78 -2.78 -56.45
CA VAL A 8 35.12 -1.47 -56.61
C VAL A 8 33.80 -1.34 -55.84
N ASP A 9 33.25 -2.44 -55.35
CA ASP A 9 32.01 -2.47 -54.54
C ASP A 9 32.30 -2.28 -53.04
N LEU A 10 33.57 -2.20 -52.65
CA LEU A 10 33.99 -2.01 -51.27
C LEU A 10 33.94 -0.52 -50.89
N PRO A 11 33.44 -0.16 -49.70
CA PRO A 11 33.47 1.22 -49.23
C PRO A 11 34.92 1.70 -49.11
N SER A 12 35.22 2.85 -49.71
CA SER A 12 36.56 3.44 -49.61
C SER A 12 36.92 3.76 -48.15
N SER A 13 38.21 3.77 -47.83
CA SER A 13 38.69 4.08 -46.46
C SER A 13 38.19 5.44 -45.97
N ALA A 14 38.06 6.44 -46.86
CA ALA A 14 37.49 7.73 -46.54
C ALA A 14 35.99 7.65 -46.16
N LYS A 15 35.23 6.75 -46.78
CA LYS A 15 33.81 6.50 -46.46
C LYS A 15 33.68 5.80 -45.10
N LEU A 16 34.57 4.84 -44.81
CA LEU A 16 34.64 4.18 -43.51
C LEU A 16 34.91 5.18 -42.39
N ILE A 17 35.95 6.02 -42.53
CA ILE A 17 36.29 7.05 -41.53
C ILE A 17 35.13 8.01 -41.29
N LYS A 18 34.46 8.49 -42.36
CA LYS A 18 33.27 9.35 -42.22
C LYS A 18 32.15 8.66 -41.42
N SER A 19 31.88 7.39 -41.70
CA SER A 19 30.86 6.63 -40.96
C SER A 19 31.23 6.40 -39.49
N THR A 20 32.50 6.14 -39.19
CA THR A 20 32.99 5.99 -37.81
C THR A 20 32.85 7.27 -37.02
N ILE A 21 33.17 8.43 -37.62
CA ILE A 21 33.00 9.73 -36.97
C ILE A 21 31.52 9.99 -36.66
N VAL A 22 30.63 9.76 -37.63
CA VAL A 22 29.18 9.94 -37.41
C VAL A 22 28.69 9.01 -36.29
N ALA A 23 29.10 7.75 -36.29
CA ALA A 23 28.76 6.81 -35.22
C ALA A 23 29.27 7.28 -33.85
N ALA A 24 30.50 7.79 -33.77
CA ALA A 24 31.08 8.32 -32.54
C ALA A 24 30.30 9.54 -32.00
N VAL A 25 29.85 10.43 -32.89
CA VAL A 25 29.02 11.58 -32.51
C VAL A 25 27.66 11.12 -31.98
N VAL A 26 27.00 10.17 -32.66
CA VAL A 26 25.72 9.61 -32.18
C VAL A 26 25.90 8.94 -30.81
N ALA A 27 26.97 8.17 -30.63
CA ALA A 27 27.29 7.54 -29.35
C ALA A 27 27.51 8.58 -28.24
N ALA A 28 28.23 9.68 -28.53
CA ALA A 28 28.43 10.76 -27.56
C ALA A 28 27.10 11.45 -27.19
N ILE A 29 26.19 11.64 -28.14
CA ILE A 29 24.86 12.20 -27.88
C ILE A 29 24.06 11.25 -26.97
N LEU A 30 24.01 9.96 -27.28
CA LEU A 30 23.34 8.97 -26.42
C LEU A 30 23.95 8.93 -25.02
N LEU A 31 25.29 9.00 -24.93
CA LEU A 31 26.00 9.04 -23.66
C LEU A 31 25.46 10.18 -22.78
N VAL A 32 25.37 11.38 -23.36
CA VAL A 32 25.00 12.60 -22.61
C VAL A 32 23.49 12.69 -22.34
N VAL A 33 22.65 12.28 -23.29
CA VAL A 33 21.19 12.49 -23.21
C VAL A 33 20.46 11.36 -22.49
N THR A 34 20.94 10.11 -22.61
CA THR A 34 20.21 8.95 -22.06
C THR A 34 21.00 8.21 -20.99
N ILE A 35 22.29 7.96 -21.21
CA ILE A 35 23.10 7.10 -20.33
C ILE A 35 23.49 7.84 -19.04
N LEU A 36 24.01 9.07 -19.13
CA LEU A 36 24.39 9.84 -17.94
C LEU A 36 23.19 10.12 -17.00
N PRO A 37 22.00 10.53 -17.49
CA PRO A 37 20.85 10.70 -16.61
C PRO A 37 20.37 9.39 -15.99
N ALA A 38 20.28 8.30 -16.77
CA ALA A 38 19.70 7.05 -16.30
C ALA A 38 20.60 6.24 -15.36
N GLU A 39 21.93 6.32 -15.53
CA GLU A 39 22.88 5.55 -14.72
C GLU A 39 23.48 6.36 -13.58
N TYR A 40 23.74 7.65 -13.78
CA TYR A 40 24.48 8.47 -12.82
C TYR A 40 23.67 9.64 -12.25
N GLY A 41 22.45 9.87 -12.71
CA GLY A 41 21.65 11.03 -12.29
C GLY A 41 22.22 12.37 -12.75
N ILE A 42 23.15 12.37 -13.71
CA ILE A 42 23.79 13.58 -14.24
C ILE A 42 23.10 13.94 -15.55
N ASP A 43 22.37 15.06 -15.56
CA ASP A 43 21.63 15.52 -16.73
C ASP A 43 22.03 16.95 -17.13
N PRO A 44 23.05 17.10 -17.99
CA PRO A 44 23.50 18.42 -18.46
C PRO A 44 22.53 19.04 -19.46
N THR A 45 21.64 18.24 -20.06
CA THR A 45 20.70 18.70 -21.09
C THR A 45 19.32 19.06 -20.55
N GLY A 46 18.97 18.59 -19.34
CA GLY A 46 17.66 18.75 -18.71
C GLY A 46 16.58 17.80 -19.25
N VAL A 47 16.85 17.06 -20.33
CA VAL A 47 15.88 16.15 -20.97
C VAL A 47 15.61 14.93 -20.09
N GLY A 48 16.63 14.44 -19.38
CA GLY A 48 16.51 13.32 -18.44
C GLY A 48 15.56 13.63 -17.29
N LYS A 49 15.53 14.87 -16.79
CA LYS A 49 14.61 15.29 -15.73
C LYS A 49 13.16 15.31 -16.19
N VAL A 50 12.90 15.78 -17.41
CA VAL A 50 11.55 15.82 -18.02
C VAL A 50 11.02 14.40 -18.27
N LEU A 51 11.89 13.50 -18.71
CA LEU A 51 11.54 12.10 -18.97
C LEU A 51 11.60 11.22 -17.70
N GLY A 52 12.02 11.77 -16.55
CA GLY A 52 12.15 11.05 -15.28
C GLY A 52 13.35 10.08 -15.19
N LEU A 53 14.25 10.08 -16.18
CA LEU A 53 15.44 9.22 -16.21
C LEU A 53 16.45 9.58 -15.11
N THR A 54 16.62 10.88 -14.83
CA THR A 54 17.57 11.37 -13.81
C THR A 54 17.23 10.84 -12.42
N LYS A 55 15.94 10.78 -12.08
CA LYS A 55 15.47 10.26 -10.79
C LYS A 55 15.80 8.78 -10.61
N MET A 56 15.81 8.00 -11.69
CA MET A 56 16.21 6.59 -11.64
C MET A 56 17.72 6.45 -11.39
N GLY A 57 18.54 7.29 -12.05
CA GLY A 57 19.99 7.32 -11.83
C GLY A 57 20.36 7.73 -10.41
N GLU A 58 19.74 8.78 -9.86
CA GLU A 58 19.95 9.22 -8.48
C GLU A 58 19.67 8.10 -7.46
N ILE A 59 18.55 7.39 -7.61
CA ILE A 59 18.19 6.25 -6.73
C ILE A 59 19.24 5.13 -6.83
N LYS A 60 19.69 4.78 -8.06
CA LYS A 60 20.75 3.78 -8.23
C LYS A 60 22.04 4.20 -7.52
N THR A 61 22.44 5.45 -7.68
CA THR A 61 23.68 5.97 -7.06
C THR A 61 23.57 6.02 -5.53
N SER A 62 22.42 6.40 -4.98
CA SER A 62 22.22 6.41 -3.52
C SER A 62 22.24 5.01 -2.93
N LEU A 63 21.59 4.03 -3.59
CA LEU A 63 21.62 2.64 -3.15
C LEU A 63 23.04 2.05 -3.23
N ALA A 64 23.79 2.37 -4.29
CA ALA A 64 25.18 1.94 -4.42
C ALA A 64 26.09 2.58 -3.35
N GLN A 65 25.87 3.85 -3.02
CA GLN A 65 26.61 4.56 -1.99
C GLN A 65 26.28 4.06 -0.57
N GLU A 66 25.01 3.71 -0.32
CA GLU A 66 24.59 3.07 0.91
C GLU A 66 25.20 1.67 1.08
N ALA A 67 25.19 0.86 0.01
CA ALA A 67 25.85 -0.44 -0.01
C ALA A 67 27.37 -0.34 0.20
N ALA A 68 28.01 0.72 -0.30
CA ALA A 68 29.45 0.96 -0.10
C ALA A 68 29.78 1.51 1.30
N ALA A 69 28.87 2.26 1.92
CA ALA A 69 29.03 2.76 3.29
C ALA A 69 28.79 1.68 4.35
N GLN A 70 28.02 0.64 4.01
CA GLN A 70 27.85 -0.57 4.81
C GLN A 70 28.98 -1.57 4.54
N GLY A 71 30.21 -1.22 4.91
CA GLY A 71 31.32 -2.18 4.89
C GLY A 71 31.17 -3.26 5.96
N THR A 72 31.32 -4.54 5.57
CA THR A 72 31.36 -5.77 6.40
C THR A 72 30.05 -6.35 6.95
N GLY A 73 29.07 -6.56 6.08
CA GLY A 73 28.24 -7.78 6.12
C GLY A 73 28.61 -8.63 4.92
N GLU A 74 28.90 -9.92 5.13
CA GLU A 74 29.28 -10.90 4.11
C GLU A 74 28.49 -10.77 2.79
N PRO A 75 29.09 -11.13 1.63
CA PRO A 75 28.30 -11.32 0.44
C PRO A 75 27.20 -12.33 0.79
N ALA A 76 25.95 -11.91 0.67
CA ALA A 76 24.83 -12.83 0.61
C ALA A 76 25.15 -13.77 -0.54
N THR A 77 25.69 -14.94 -0.19
CA THR A 77 25.72 -16.09 -1.06
C THR A 77 24.26 -16.26 -1.47
N ILE A 78 23.98 -15.96 -2.74
CA ILE A 78 22.76 -16.37 -3.38
C ILE A 78 22.77 -17.88 -3.24
N LEU A 79 22.06 -18.41 -2.24
CA LEU A 79 21.72 -19.81 -2.23
C LEU A 79 20.87 -20.02 -3.49
N PRO A 80 21.27 -20.91 -4.41
CA PRO A 80 20.49 -21.15 -5.61
C PRO A 80 19.08 -21.59 -5.20
N VAL A 81 18.08 -20.92 -5.77
CA VAL A 81 16.71 -21.43 -5.80
C VAL A 81 16.78 -22.83 -6.41
N GLN A 82 16.57 -23.84 -5.56
CA GLN A 82 16.48 -25.22 -6.02
C GLN A 82 15.22 -25.36 -6.88
N PRO A 83 15.28 -26.08 -8.01
CA PRO A 83 14.13 -26.29 -8.87
C PRO A 83 13.04 -27.06 -8.11
N ILE A 84 11.80 -26.61 -8.26
CA ILE A 84 10.59 -27.24 -7.75
C ILE A 84 10.53 -28.66 -8.36
N GLN A 85 10.70 -29.68 -7.53
CA GLN A 85 10.43 -31.07 -7.91
C GLN A 85 8.98 -31.40 -7.56
N ASP A 86 8.29 -31.95 -8.56
CA ASP A 86 6.90 -32.39 -8.53
C ASP A 86 6.59 -33.28 -7.32
N VAL A 87 5.75 -32.78 -6.41
CA VAL A 87 5.13 -33.63 -5.39
C VAL A 87 3.81 -34.16 -5.97
N VAL A 88 3.90 -35.33 -6.61
CA VAL A 88 2.76 -36.19 -6.93
C VAL A 88 2.20 -36.77 -5.62
N PRO A 89 0.88 -36.72 -5.36
CA PRO A 89 0.30 -37.19 -4.11
C PRO A 89 0.28 -38.72 -4.06
N LYS A 90 0.83 -39.30 -2.98
CA LYS A 90 0.73 -40.73 -2.69
C LYS A 90 -0.24 -40.99 -1.54
N GLN A 91 -1.14 -41.92 -1.81
CA GLN A 91 -2.39 -42.24 -1.12
C GLN A 91 -2.18 -42.74 0.32
N VAL A 92 -3.17 -42.46 1.17
CA VAL A 92 -3.32 -43.10 2.50
C VAL A 92 -4.18 -44.34 2.32
N GLU A 93 -3.53 -45.50 2.30
CA GLU A 93 -4.17 -46.81 2.33
C GLU A 93 -4.48 -47.22 3.78
N THR A 94 -5.74 -47.51 4.00
CA THR A 94 -6.34 -48.27 5.09
C THR A 94 -5.56 -49.53 5.46
N VAL A 95 -5.35 -49.75 6.77
CA VAL A 95 -5.12 -51.09 7.31
C VAL A 95 -6.08 -51.35 8.47
N THR A 96 -7.10 -52.14 8.14
CA THR A 96 -7.99 -52.88 9.03
C THR A 96 -7.21 -54.07 9.61
N ALA A 97 -7.37 -54.40 10.92
CA ALA A 97 -7.83 -55.72 11.36
C ALA A 97 -7.84 -55.96 12.89
N LEU A 98 -8.98 -56.52 13.36
CA LEU A 98 -9.20 -57.51 14.44
C LEU A 98 -9.15 -57.00 15.91
N ARG A 99 -10.05 -57.33 16.84
CA ARG A 99 -11.29 -58.16 16.90
C ARG A 99 -11.88 -58.04 18.32
N LYS A 100 -13.21 -57.79 18.41
CA LYS A 100 -14.25 -58.25 19.40
C LYS A 100 -13.93 -58.05 20.91
N ASP A 101 -14.79 -57.41 21.72
CA ASP A 101 -16.05 -57.93 22.27
C ASP A 101 -16.89 -56.83 22.94
N GLY A 102 -18.23 -56.97 22.92
CA GLY A 102 -19.04 -56.76 24.14
C GLY A 102 -19.69 -55.40 24.43
N ALA A 103 -20.92 -55.26 23.94
CA ALA A 103 -22.10 -54.80 24.68
C ALA A 103 -22.20 -53.35 25.26
N GLY A 104 -23.21 -52.63 24.76
CA GLY A 104 -24.29 -52.15 25.62
C GLY A 104 -24.40 -50.63 25.81
N SER A 105 -25.53 -50.08 25.32
CA SER A 105 -26.25 -48.90 25.83
C SER A 105 -25.50 -47.56 25.84
N ALA A 106 -26.08 -46.39 25.60
CA ALA A 106 -27.36 -45.86 25.17
C ALA A 106 -27.03 -44.33 25.07
N LEU A 107 -27.46 -43.55 24.09
CA LEU A 107 -28.72 -42.81 24.03
C LEU A 107 -28.59 -41.83 22.85
N SER A 108 -29.75 -41.53 22.27
CA SER A 108 -30.01 -40.78 21.04
C SER A 108 -30.08 -39.24 21.32
N PRO A 109 -30.54 -38.37 20.38
CA PRO A 109 -29.80 -37.22 19.85
C PRO A 109 -30.44 -35.88 20.26
N ASN A 110 -29.88 -34.73 19.85
CA ASN A 110 -30.73 -33.65 19.31
C ASN A 110 -29.98 -32.52 18.61
N GLU A 111 -30.68 -32.04 17.58
CA GLU A 111 -30.39 -31.06 16.55
C GLU A 111 -30.04 -29.63 17.03
N GLY A 112 -29.17 -29.00 16.24
CA GLY A 112 -29.30 -27.65 15.64
C GLY A 112 -29.95 -26.51 16.43
N ARG A 113 -29.18 -25.43 16.64
CA ARG A 113 -29.74 -24.06 16.63
C ARG A 113 -28.66 -22.99 16.42
N GLU A 114 -28.89 -22.18 15.38
CA GLU A 114 -28.21 -20.91 15.10
C GLU A 114 -28.33 -19.93 16.28
N ILE A 115 -27.28 -19.15 16.53
CA ILE A 115 -27.35 -17.96 17.40
C ILE A 115 -26.81 -16.73 16.65
N ASN A 116 -27.75 -15.92 16.18
CA ASN A 116 -27.58 -14.48 15.98
C ASN A 116 -27.22 -13.86 17.34
N LEU A 117 -26.10 -13.14 17.44
CA LEU A 117 -25.83 -12.26 18.58
C LEU A 117 -25.73 -10.81 18.10
N THR A 118 -26.70 -10.03 18.55
CA THR A 118 -26.90 -8.61 18.28
C THR A 118 -25.97 -7.73 19.10
N LEU A 119 -25.73 -6.55 18.51
CA LEU A 119 -24.71 -5.56 18.80
C LEU A 119 -24.99 -4.70 20.07
N GLU A 120 -25.29 -5.27 21.23
CA GLU A 120 -25.59 -4.47 22.44
C GLU A 120 -24.94 -4.95 23.76
N GLU A 121 -24.13 -6.01 23.78
CA GLU A 121 -23.57 -6.57 25.04
C GLU A 121 -22.04 -6.41 25.25
N VAL A 122 -21.31 -5.68 24.39
CA VAL A 122 -19.83 -5.56 24.52
C VAL A 122 -19.37 -4.28 25.24
N LYS A 123 -20.27 -3.39 25.68
CA LYS A 123 -19.88 -2.06 26.21
C LYS A 123 -19.83 -1.87 27.73
N THR A 124 -19.88 -2.92 28.54
CA THR A 124 -19.75 -2.76 30.00
C THR A 124 -18.78 -3.77 30.60
N SER A 125 -17.48 -3.54 30.42
CA SER A 125 -16.45 -4.08 31.30
C SER A 125 -15.14 -3.30 31.11
N LEU A 126 -14.37 -3.13 32.18
CA LEU A 126 -13.12 -2.35 32.33
C LEU A 126 -13.40 -0.85 32.59
N VAL A 127 -13.24 -0.28 33.79
CA VAL A 127 -12.12 -0.38 34.73
C VAL A 127 -12.60 -0.02 36.16
N GLN A 128 -12.43 -0.92 37.13
CA GLN A 128 -12.41 -0.55 38.55
C GLN A 128 -11.51 -1.53 39.31
N GLU A 129 -10.30 -1.08 39.66
CA GLU A 129 -9.47 -1.73 40.67
C GLU A 129 -8.78 -0.66 41.51
N ALA A 130 -9.23 -0.51 42.76
CA ALA A 130 -8.54 0.26 43.78
C ALA A 130 -8.86 -0.33 45.16
N VAL A 131 -7.86 -0.98 45.75
CA VAL A 131 -7.83 -1.48 47.13
C VAL A 131 -7.10 -0.44 47.98
N ALA A 132 -7.70 0.03 49.08
CA ALA A 132 -7.09 0.09 50.41
C ALA A 132 -7.92 0.94 51.39
N GLN A 133 -8.02 0.41 52.61
CA GLN A 133 -8.80 0.89 53.75
C GLN A 133 -8.09 2.05 54.50
N GLY A 134 -8.89 2.86 55.20
CA GLY A 134 -8.40 3.80 56.21
C GLY A 134 -9.55 4.49 56.95
N SER A 135 -9.82 4.04 58.17
CA SER A 135 -10.81 4.55 59.13
C SER A 135 -10.32 5.78 59.90
N ASN A 136 -11.17 6.80 60.10
CA ASN A 136 -11.43 7.38 61.43
C ASN A 136 -12.62 8.35 61.46
N GLU A 137 -13.28 8.37 62.61
CA GLU A 137 -14.51 9.08 62.96
C GLU A 137 -14.22 10.37 63.77
N SER A 138 -15.21 11.27 63.83
CA SER A 138 -15.52 12.22 64.92
C SER A 138 -15.22 13.74 64.78
N ALA A 139 -16.32 14.46 64.46
CA ALA A 139 -16.96 15.56 65.19
C ALA A 139 -16.47 17.05 65.24
N ALA A 140 -17.46 17.92 64.96
CA ALA A 140 -17.66 19.35 65.27
C ALA A 140 -16.85 20.38 64.45
N THR A 141 -17.40 21.42 63.80
CA THR A 141 -18.46 22.37 64.22
C THR A 141 -19.02 23.17 63.01
N GLN A 142 -20.26 23.68 63.14
CA GLN A 142 -21.18 24.43 62.25
C GLN A 142 -20.62 25.71 61.52
N PRO A 143 -21.37 26.47 60.67
CA PRO A 143 -22.56 26.22 59.82
C PRO A 143 -22.43 26.71 58.33
N VAL A 144 -23.42 26.25 57.54
CA VAL A 144 -23.83 26.54 56.14
C VAL A 144 -23.71 27.97 55.57
N GLN A 145 -23.23 28.08 54.31
CA GLN A 145 -23.68 28.99 53.23
C GLN A 145 -23.46 28.32 51.84
N PRO A 146 -24.25 28.65 50.80
CA PRO A 146 -24.79 27.68 49.85
C PRO A 146 -23.80 27.21 48.78
N VAL A 147 -23.76 25.88 48.57
CA VAL A 147 -23.15 25.25 47.40
C VAL A 147 -23.89 25.74 46.17
N GLN A 148 -23.22 26.55 45.36
CA GLN A 148 -23.66 26.83 44.00
C GLN A 148 -23.89 25.51 43.29
N ASN A 149 -25.11 25.33 42.77
CA ASN A 149 -25.43 24.29 41.80
C ASN A 149 -24.36 24.28 40.71
N ILE A 150 -23.46 23.30 40.76
CA ILE A 150 -22.70 22.85 39.60
C ILE A 150 -23.72 22.15 38.71
N VAL A 151 -24.45 22.94 37.93
CA VAL A 151 -25.04 22.45 36.70
C VAL A 151 -23.84 21.97 35.90
N PRO A 152 -23.73 20.67 35.55
CA PRO A 152 -22.77 20.28 34.55
C PRO A 152 -23.18 21.07 33.30
N LYS A 153 -22.35 22.05 32.91
CA LYS A 153 -22.45 22.60 31.56
C LYS A 153 -22.34 21.39 30.66
N LYS A 154 -23.48 20.95 30.12
CA LYS A 154 -23.56 20.11 28.95
C LYS A 154 -22.81 20.89 27.88
N GLN A 155 -21.51 20.62 27.79
CA GLN A 155 -20.69 21.03 26.69
C GLN A 155 -21.37 20.41 25.49
N VAL A 156 -22.06 21.23 24.72
CA VAL A 156 -22.49 20.87 23.39
C VAL A 156 -21.19 20.86 22.59
N GLU A 157 -20.43 19.77 22.72
CA GLU A 157 -19.55 19.37 21.64
C GLU A 157 -20.48 19.17 20.46
N THR A 158 -20.36 20.05 19.48
CA THR A 158 -20.83 19.75 18.13
C THR A 158 -20.01 18.55 17.68
N VAL A 159 -20.49 17.35 18.00
CA VAL A 159 -20.01 16.12 17.36
C VAL A 159 -20.41 16.26 15.89
N ASN A 160 -19.59 16.92 15.09
CA ASN A 160 -19.59 16.69 13.67
C ASN A 160 -19.29 15.20 13.52
N ALA A 161 -20.33 14.39 13.32
CA ALA A 161 -20.16 12.98 13.04
C ALA A 161 -19.26 12.88 11.80
N LEU A 162 -18.13 12.21 11.94
CA LEU A 162 -17.20 12.00 10.83
C LEU A 162 -17.95 11.35 9.67
N ARG A 163 -17.73 11.86 8.46
CA ARG A 163 -18.35 11.36 7.25
C ARG A 163 -17.84 9.94 6.98
N LYS A 164 -18.73 9.04 6.59
CA LYS A 164 -18.42 7.66 6.21
C LYS A 164 -18.86 7.42 4.79
N ASP A 165 -17.97 6.90 3.95
CA ASP A 165 -18.28 6.49 2.59
C ASP A 165 -17.70 5.10 2.33
N SER A 166 -18.41 4.32 1.52
CA SER A 166 -17.97 3.02 1.03
C SER A 166 -18.22 2.99 -0.48
N LEU A 167 -17.17 2.75 -1.25
CA LEU A 167 -17.21 2.69 -2.71
C LEU A 167 -16.72 1.34 -3.20
N GLU A 168 -17.34 0.87 -4.27
CA GLU A 168 -16.94 -0.36 -4.94
C GLU A 168 -16.60 -0.07 -6.40
N LEU A 169 -15.41 -0.48 -6.82
CA LEU A 169 -14.91 -0.37 -8.18
C LEU A 169 -14.73 -1.76 -8.77
N THR A 170 -15.01 -1.90 -10.06
CA THR A 170 -14.61 -3.09 -10.83
C THR A 170 -13.53 -2.68 -11.83
N LEU A 171 -12.42 -3.41 -11.82
CA LEU A 171 -11.30 -3.22 -12.73
C LEU A 171 -11.17 -4.43 -13.67
N LEU A 172 -11.36 -4.19 -14.96
CA LEU A 172 -11.03 -5.15 -16.01
C LEU A 172 -9.52 -5.43 -16.07
N PRO A 173 -9.09 -6.51 -16.76
CA PRO A 173 -7.67 -6.77 -16.97
C PRO A 173 -6.95 -5.56 -17.58
N ASN A 174 -5.85 -5.13 -16.96
CA ASN A 174 -5.05 -3.95 -17.31
C ASN A 174 -5.71 -2.58 -17.13
N GLU A 175 -6.95 -2.51 -16.64
CA GLU A 175 -7.64 -1.26 -16.31
C GLU A 175 -7.11 -0.66 -15.00
N GLY A 176 -7.19 0.67 -14.90
CA GLY A 176 -7.01 1.37 -13.64
C GLY A 176 -8.05 2.45 -13.46
N LYS A 177 -8.43 2.68 -12.20
CA LYS A 177 -9.41 3.70 -11.78
C LYS A 177 -8.89 4.42 -10.55
N GLU A 178 -9.44 5.59 -10.32
CA GLU A 178 -9.06 6.44 -9.21
C GLU A 178 -10.27 6.93 -8.42
N ILE A 179 -10.13 7.02 -7.10
CA ILE A 179 -11.04 7.75 -6.24
C ILE A 179 -10.27 8.88 -5.57
N LYS A 180 -10.84 10.08 -5.57
CA LYS A 180 -10.31 11.26 -4.88
C LYS A 180 -11.31 11.79 -3.86
N LEU A 181 -10.83 12.17 -2.69
CA LEU A 181 -11.56 12.91 -1.67
C LEU A 181 -11.01 14.33 -1.51
N THR A 182 -11.83 15.25 -1.03
CA THR A 182 -11.44 16.64 -0.76
C THR A 182 -11.18 16.84 0.73
N LEU A 183 -9.95 17.25 1.07
CA LEU A 183 -9.53 17.59 2.43
C LEU A 183 -8.87 18.97 2.48
N ASN A 184 -9.09 19.68 3.57
CA ASN A 184 -8.31 20.85 3.97
C ASN A 184 -7.08 20.41 4.77
N LYS A 185 -6.06 21.27 4.80
CA LYS A 185 -4.84 21.03 5.56
C LYS A 185 -5.15 20.70 7.03
N GLY A 186 -4.62 19.56 7.48
CA GLY A 186 -4.75 19.07 8.85
C GLY A 186 -5.96 18.17 9.10
N GLU A 187 -6.93 18.13 8.18
CA GLU A 187 -8.06 17.19 8.24
C GLU A 187 -7.59 15.76 8.04
N ARG A 188 -8.33 14.82 8.65
CA ARG A 188 -7.97 13.41 8.68
C ARG A 188 -9.03 12.53 8.03
N ALA A 189 -8.58 11.46 7.39
CA ALA A 189 -9.41 10.39 6.88
C ALA A 189 -8.76 9.03 7.16
N ARG A 190 -9.43 8.19 7.93
CA ARG A 190 -9.08 6.77 8.05
C ARG A 190 -9.62 6.03 6.86
N TYR A 191 -8.85 5.11 6.33
CA TYR A 191 -9.24 4.32 5.18
C TYR A 191 -8.86 2.85 5.36
N VAL A 192 -9.64 2.01 4.70
CA VAL A 192 -9.24 0.65 4.34
C VAL A 192 -9.71 0.41 2.91
N TRP A 193 -8.87 -0.21 2.11
CA TRP A 193 -9.33 -0.81 0.86
C TRP A 193 -8.88 -2.25 0.79
N TYR A 194 -9.67 -3.07 0.10
CA TYR A 194 -9.35 -4.47 -0.15
C TYR A 194 -9.91 -4.93 -1.49
N THR A 195 -9.34 -5.99 -2.03
CA THR A 195 -9.80 -6.64 -3.26
C THR A 195 -10.57 -7.92 -2.97
N ASP A 196 -11.26 -8.45 -3.98
CA ASP A 196 -11.94 -9.76 -3.94
C ASP A 196 -11.00 -10.99 -4.03
N GLY A 197 -9.68 -10.78 -3.85
CA GLY A 197 -8.72 -11.86 -3.61
C GLY A 197 -7.45 -11.85 -4.46
N ALA A 198 -7.25 -10.88 -5.35
CA ALA A 198 -6.00 -10.72 -6.06
C ALA A 198 -5.36 -9.36 -5.79
N ALA A 199 -4.04 -9.33 -5.59
CA ALA A 199 -3.35 -8.07 -5.30
C ALA A 199 -3.41 -7.07 -6.47
N ALA A 200 -3.87 -5.85 -6.15
CA ALA A 200 -3.89 -4.69 -7.03
C ALA A 200 -2.57 -3.92 -6.94
N ASN A 201 -2.14 -3.31 -8.05
CA ASN A 201 -1.12 -2.26 -7.99
C ASN A 201 -1.80 -0.97 -7.57
N PHE A 202 -1.23 -0.22 -6.64
CA PHE A 202 -1.86 0.99 -6.11
C PHE A 202 -0.88 2.14 -5.92
N ASP A 203 -1.41 3.36 -5.92
CA ASP A 203 -0.71 4.62 -5.66
C ASP A 203 -1.65 5.59 -4.94
N GLY A 204 -1.31 5.92 -3.70
CA GLY A 204 -1.92 6.99 -2.94
C GLY A 204 -1.21 8.30 -3.27
N HIS A 205 -1.94 9.28 -3.78
CA HIS A 205 -1.37 10.58 -4.13
C HIS A 205 -2.30 11.76 -3.84
N SER A 206 -1.75 12.97 -3.92
CA SER A 206 -2.45 14.21 -3.62
C SER A 206 -2.11 15.30 -4.62
N ASP A 207 -3.07 16.16 -4.90
CA ASP A 207 -2.94 17.30 -5.80
C ASP A 207 -3.68 18.53 -5.24
N SER A 208 -3.22 19.71 -5.62
CA SER A 208 -3.78 20.98 -5.19
C SER A 208 -3.54 22.07 -6.21
N VAL A 209 -4.63 22.56 -6.80
CA VAL A 209 -4.64 23.75 -7.67
C VAL A 209 -4.17 24.99 -6.89
N LYS A 210 -4.63 25.15 -5.64
CA LYS A 210 -4.31 26.29 -4.78
C LYS A 210 -2.80 26.38 -4.49
N HIS A 211 -2.16 25.24 -4.26
CA HIS A 211 -0.74 25.16 -3.94
C HIS A 211 0.16 24.87 -5.14
N LYS A 212 -0.40 24.75 -6.36
CA LYS A 212 0.32 24.40 -7.59
C LYS A 212 1.08 23.07 -7.45
N ILE A 213 0.43 22.09 -6.83
CA ILE A 213 0.95 20.74 -6.66
C ILE A 213 0.13 19.85 -7.58
N ASP A 214 0.69 19.44 -8.70
CA ASP A 214 -0.04 18.59 -9.65
C ASP A 214 -0.04 17.12 -9.22
N TYR A 215 0.96 16.70 -8.43
CA TYR A 215 1.08 15.33 -7.97
C TYR A 215 2.07 15.21 -6.79
N LYS A 216 1.63 14.55 -5.72
CA LYS A 216 2.47 14.12 -4.59
C LYS A 216 2.04 12.74 -4.11
N SER A 217 2.82 11.72 -4.45
CA SER A 217 2.61 10.35 -3.95
C SER A 217 3.02 10.25 -2.48
N TRP A 218 2.24 9.50 -1.70
CA TRP A 218 2.46 9.23 -0.27
C TRP A 218 2.39 7.74 0.06
N GLN A 219 1.86 6.90 -0.84
CA GLN A 219 1.92 5.44 -0.72
C GLN A 219 1.94 4.82 -2.11
N LYS A 220 2.64 3.70 -2.28
CA LYS A 220 2.57 2.90 -3.51
C LYS A 220 2.95 1.47 -3.23
N GLY A 221 2.43 0.55 -4.03
CA GLY A 221 2.82 -0.85 -3.89
C GLY A 221 1.92 -1.80 -4.65
N ARG A 222 1.93 -3.05 -4.18
CA ARG A 222 1.07 -4.10 -4.67
C ARG A 222 0.58 -4.92 -3.48
N SER A 223 -0.73 -4.91 -3.23
CA SER A 223 -1.34 -5.57 -2.08
C SER A 223 -2.79 -5.95 -2.36
N GLU A 224 -3.34 -6.87 -1.57
CA GLU A 224 -4.76 -7.24 -1.56
C GLU A 224 -5.57 -6.37 -0.60
N ARG A 225 -4.92 -5.79 0.40
CA ARG A 225 -5.55 -4.95 1.42
C ARG A 225 -4.54 -3.96 1.98
N GLU A 226 -4.94 -2.71 2.11
CA GLU A 226 -4.18 -1.70 2.86
C GLU A 226 -5.14 -0.88 3.70
N GLU A 227 -4.66 -0.41 4.84
CA GLU A 227 -5.39 0.48 5.73
C GLU A 227 -4.44 1.53 6.31
N GLY A 228 -4.99 2.67 6.72
CA GLY A 228 -4.19 3.74 7.27
C GLY A 228 -5.00 4.97 7.67
N GLU A 229 -4.28 5.99 8.12
CA GLU A 229 -4.81 7.33 8.33
C GLU A 229 -4.09 8.30 7.41
N LEU A 230 -4.87 9.00 6.58
CA LEU A 230 -4.42 10.11 5.78
C LEU A 230 -4.60 11.40 6.57
N VAL A 231 -3.53 12.18 6.70
CA VAL A 231 -3.57 13.55 7.24
C VAL A 231 -3.20 14.49 6.10
N ALA A 232 -4.10 15.39 5.74
CA ALA A 232 -3.87 16.30 4.62
C ALA A 232 -2.76 17.31 4.95
N GLU A 233 -1.68 17.30 4.17
CA GLU A 233 -0.57 18.25 4.34
C GLU A 233 -0.92 19.65 3.80
N PHE A 234 -1.91 19.73 2.91
CA PHE A 234 -2.39 20.94 2.26
C PHE A 234 -3.86 20.80 1.84
N ASP A 235 -4.50 21.91 1.50
CA ASP A 235 -5.86 21.90 0.96
C ASP A 235 -5.84 21.34 -0.47
N GLY A 236 -6.63 20.30 -0.75
CA GLY A 236 -6.65 19.70 -2.08
C GLY A 236 -7.37 18.37 -2.17
N LYS A 237 -7.19 17.72 -3.32
CA LYS A 237 -7.69 16.38 -3.57
C LYS A 237 -6.63 15.37 -3.15
N HIS A 238 -7.06 14.33 -2.47
CA HIS A 238 -6.22 13.23 -2.02
C HIS A 238 -6.92 11.95 -2.44
N GLY A 239 -6.20 10.97 -2.96
CA GLY A 239 -6.86 9.84 -3.57
C GLY A 239 -5.99 8.62 -3.70
N TRP A 240 -6.64 7.55 -4.13
CA TRP A 240 -6.05 6.27 -4.41
C TRP A 240 -6.33 5.92 -5.86
N PHE A 241 -5.27 5.62 -6.58
CA PHE A 241 -5.33 4.99 -7.89
C PHE A 241 -5.03 3.50 -7.73
N TRP A 242 -5.84 2.66 -8.38
CA TRP A 242 -5.59 1.22 -8.47
C TRP A 242 -5.48 0.78 -9.92
N ARG A 243 -4.67 -0.24 -10.17
CA ARG A 243 -4.53 -0.88 -11.46
C ARG A 243 -4.51 -2.39 -11.33
N ASN A 244 -5.38 -3.04 -12.10
CA ASN A 244 -5.44 -4.48 -12.20
C ASN A 244 -4.41 -4.97 -13.24
N ARG A 245 -3.35 -5.64 -12.79
CA ARG A 245 -2.33 -6.26 -13.67
C ARG A 245 -2.58 -7.76 -13.92
N THR A 246 -3.70 -8.28 -13.46
CA THR A 246 -4.08 -9.69 -13.64
C THR A 246 -4.86 -9.88 -14.94
N SER A 247 -5.11 -11.13 -15.30
CA SER A 247 -5.91 -11.51 -16.47
C SER A 247 -7.41 -11.64 -16.20
N LYS A 248 -7.85 -11.44 -14.95
CA LYS A 248 -9.26 -11.53 -14.55
C LYS A 248 -9.78 -10.17 -14.11
N SER A 249 -11.09 -9.95 -14.16
CA SER A 249 -11.71 -8.80 -13.49
C SER A 249 -11.48 -8.87 -11.99
N MET A 250 -11.34 -7.72 -11.35
CA MET A 250 -11.10 -7.57 -9.92
C MET A 250 -12.08 -6.54 -9.35
N LYS A 251 -12.65 -6.84 -8.19
CA LYS A 251 -13.44 -5.87 -7.42
C LYS A 251 -12.57 -5.25 -6.33
N ILE A 252 -12.67 -3.94 -6.15
CA ILE A 252 -12.03 -3.20 -5.06
C ILE A 252 -13.12 -2.52 -4.25
N THR A 253 -13.05 -2.67 -2.93
CA THR A 253 -13.88 -1.92 -1.98
C THR A 253 -12.99 -0.95 -1.23
N LEU A 254 -13.37 0.33 -1.19
CA LEU A 254 -12.76 1.38 -0.39
C LEU A 254 -13.76 1.82 0.66
N GLU A 255 -13.37 1.82 1.92
CA GLU A 255 -14.10 2.41 3.03
C GLU A 255 -13.29 3.56 3.61
N VAL A 256 -13.94 4.72 3.80
CA VAL A 256 -13.32 5.92 4.36
C VAL A 256 -14.19 6.49 5.46
N GLU A 257 -13.57 6.87 6.58
CA GLU A 257 -14.19 7.64 7.65
C GLU A 257 -13.32 8.84 8.00
N GLY A 258 -13.86 10.06 7.90
CA GLY A 258 -13.06 11.24 8.11
C GLY A 258 -13.79 12.57 8.05
N GLU A 259 -12.99 13.62 7.99
CA GLU A 259 -13.41 15.03 7.88
C GLU A 259 -13.56 15.47 6.42
N HIS A 260 -13.43 14.56 5.46
CA HIS A 260 -13.50 14.89 4.04
C HIS A 260 -14.85 15.48 3.66
N SER A 261 -14.81 16.53 2.86
CA SER A 261 -16.02 17.24 2.41
C SER A 261 -16.71 16.54 1.25
N ASP A 262 -15.96 15.75 0.46
CA ASP A 262 -16.41 15.20 -0.81
C ASP A 262 -15.58 13.97 -1.20
N ILE A 263 -16.15 13.07 -2.02
CA ILE A 263 -15.49 11.87 -2.54
C ILE A 263 -16.05 11.50 -3.91
N ASP A 264 -15.18 11.36 -4.90
CA ASP A 264 -15.53 11.14 -6.30
C ASP A 264 -14.71 10.02 -6.92
N GLU A 265 -15.35 9.18 -7.75
CA GLU A 265 -14.63 8.37 -8.75
C GLU A 265 -14.21 9.27 -9.92
N VAL A 266 -12.93 9.23 -10.27
CA VAL A 266 -12.41 9.93 -11.44
C VAL A 266 -12.50 8.97 -12.64
N ILE A 267 -13.39 9.30 -13.59
CA ILE A 267 -13.64 8.53 -14.82
C ILE A 267 -12.68 8.97 -15.93
#